data_AF-V9Z958-F1
#
_entry.id   AF-V9Z958-F1
#
_cell.length_a   1.000
_cell.length_b   1.000
_cell.length_c   1.000
_cell.angle_alpha   90.00
_cell.angle_beta   90.00
_cell.angle_gamma   90.00
#
_symmetry.space_group_name_H-M   'P 1'
#
loop_
_entity.id
_entity.type
_entity.pdbx_description
1 polymer ?
#
loop_
_entity_poly.entity_id
_entity_poly.type
_entity_poly.pdbx_seq_one_letter_code
_entity_poly.pdbx_strand_id
1 'polypeptide(L)'
;MTPELKEALHEYEIEIVEGVIQFPPREDFREDEFRHRIEGLFEAIEVYIPDIELLACTKIFSSLQKDLEDLEKTNLLELCDKTKLLELVEEYKSNMTWDDPFCNVHDLSRIFQEKGI
;
A
#
# COMPACT_ATOMS: atom_id res chain seq x y z
N MET A 1 0.45 21.76 -3.12
CA MET A 1 -0.68 21.91 -2.18
C MET A 1 -0.73 23.36 -1.75
N THR A 2 -1.90 24.00 -1.78
CA THR A 2 -2.01 25.42 -1.42
C THR A 2 -2.20 25.60 0.09
N PRO A 3 -1.86 26.75 0.66
CA PRO A 3 -2.02 27.03 2.10
C PRO A 3 -3.47 26.86 2.57
N GLU A 4 -4.44 27.27 1.76
CA GLU A 4 -5.86 27.25 2.10
C GLU A 4 -6.39 25.81 2.27
N LEU A 5 -5.90 24.88 1.45
CA LEU A 5 -6.26 23.46 1.57
C LEU A 5 -5.67 22.82 2.83
N LYS A 6 -4.46 23.24 3.25
CA LYS A 6 -3.80 22.70 4.44
C LYS A 6 -4.53 23.12 5.72
N GLU A 7 -5.01 24.36 5.76
CA GLU A 7 -5.76 24.93 6.88
C GLU A 7 -7.15 24.27 7.02
N ALA A 8 -7.86 24.08 5.91
CA ALA A 8 -9.14 23.37 5.90
C ALA A 8 -9.00 21.92 6.39
N LEU A 9 -7.97 21.19 5.94
CA LEU A 9 -7.75 19.81 6.38
C LEU A 9 -7.44 19.73 7.88
N HIS A 10 -6.70 20.70 8.42
CA HIS A 10 -6.41 20.78 9.85
C HIS A 10 -7.67 21.04 10.69
N GLU A 11 -8.60 21.89 10.24
CA GLU A 11 -9.88 22.14 10.94
C GLU A 11 -10.75 20.88 11.09
N TYR A 12 -10.65 19.94 10.16
CA TYR A 12 -11.35 18.66 10.20
C TYR A 12 -10.55 17.52 10.85
N GLU A 13 -9.44 17.84 11.52
CA GLU A 13 -8.52 16.87 12.14
C GLU A 13 -7.99 15.83 11.14
N ILE A 14 -7.92 16.20 9.85
CA ILE A 14 -7.36 15.36 8.80
C ILE A 14 -5.85 15.58 8.77
N GLU A 15 -5.12 14.64 9.37
CA GLU A 15 -3.66 14.60 9.29
C GLU A 15 -3.21 14.27 7.87
N ILE A 16 -2.44 15.16 7.26
CA ILE A 16 -1.80 14.90 5.98
C ILE A 16 -0.61 13.99 6.25
N VAL A 17 -0.74 12.71 5.91
CA VAL A 17 0.37 11.76 5.97
C VAL A 17 1.37 12.13 4.87
N GLU A 18 2.45 12.80 5.25
CA GLU A 18 3.57 13.09 4.35
C GLU A 18 4.35 11.79 4.10
N GLY A 19 4.03 11.13 2.99
CA GLY A 19 4.76 10.00 2.45
C GLY A 19 4.54 9.94 0.95
N VAL A 20 5.61 9.93 0.17
CA VAL A 20 5.51 9.67 -1.27
C VAL A 20 5.50 8.15 -1.43
N ILE A 21 4.31 7.57 -1.58
CA ILE A 21 4.17 6.20 -2.06
C ILE A 21 4.79 6.16 -3.45
N GLN A 22 5.91 5.45 -3.60
CA GLN A 22 6.56 5.25 -4.90
C GLN A 22 6.05 4.00 -5.60
N PHE A 23 5.75 2.96 -4.82
CA PHE A 23 5.12 1.75 -5.29
C PHE A 23 3.99 1.34 -4.35
N PRO A 24 2.86 0.86 -4.88
CA PRO A 24 2.46 0.92 -6.30
C PRO A 24 2.32 2.36 -6.81
N PRO A 25 2.52 2.62 -8.11
CA PRO A 25 2.24 3.93 -8.70
C PRO A 25 0.77 4.31 -8.52
N ARG A 26 0.47 5.62 -8.55
CA ARG A 26 -0.89 6.13 -8.28
C ARG A 26 -1.91 5.69 -9.30
N GLU A 27 -1.44 5.40 -10.50
CA GLU A 27 -2.20 4.93 -11.65
C GLU A 27 -2.84 3.57 -11.34
N ASP A 28 -2.13 2.66 -10.67
CA ASP A 28 -2.64 1.31 -10.36
C ASP A 28 -3.87 1.34 -9.44
N PHE A 29 -3.94 2.30 -8.51
CA PHE A 29 -5.14 2.52 -7.68
C PHE A 29 -6.36 2.97 -8.48
N ARG A 30 -6.15 3.37 -9.74
CA ARG A 30 -7.21 3.80 -10.65
C ARG A 30 -7.61 2.75 -11.68
N GLU A 31 -6.89 1.64 -11.75
CA GLU A 31 -7.23 0.52 -12.62
C GLU A 31 -8.34 -0.33 -11.98
N ASP A 32 -9.28 -0.80 -12.78
CA ASP A 32 -10.41 -1.61 -12.30
C ASP A 32 -9.98 -2.98 -11.77
N GLU A 33 -8.82 -3.47 -12.20
CA GLU A 33 -8.30 -4.79 -11.80
C GLU A 33 -7.67 -4.81 -10.39
N PHE A 34 -7.39 -3.65 -9.81
CA PHE A 34 -6.78 -3.52 -8.48
C PHE A 34 -7.67 -2.82 -7.46
N ARG A 35 -8.97 -2.68 -7.75
CA ARG A 35 -9.91 -2.07 -6.82
C ARG A 35 -11.25 -2.76 -6.81
N HIS A 36 -11.92 -2.63 -5.68
CA HIS A 36 -13.28 -3.09 -5.49
C HIS A 36 -14.18 -1.94 -5.06
N ARG A 37 -15.35 -1.84 -5.70
CA ARG A 37 -16.39 -0.90 -5.29
C ARG A 37 -17.12 -1.47 -4.07
N ILE A 38 -17.26 -0.65 -3.03
CA ILE A 38 -18.08 -1.01 -1.87
C ILE A 38 -19.55 -0.73 -2.23
N GLU A 39 -20.33 -1.79 -2.36
CA GLU A 39 -21.76 -1.72 -2.67
C GLU A 39 -22.62 -1.61 -1.40
N GLY A 40 -23.69 -0.81 -1.46
CA GLY A 40 -24.75 -0.81 -0.45
C GLY A 40 -24.45 -0.16 0.90
N LEU A 41 -23.24 0.41 1.08
CA LEU A 41 -22.86 1.10 2.32
C LEU A 41 -23.03 2.63 2.24
N PHE A 42 -22.93 3.20 1.04
CA PHE A 42 -22.94 4.64 0.81
C PHE A 42 -23.90 4.98 -0.33
N GLU A 43 -24.82 5.92 -0.08
CA GLU A 43 -25.84 6.31 -1.06
C GLU A 43 -25.42 7.53 -1.91
N ALA A 44 -24.52 8.36 -1.38
CA ALA A 44 -24.17 9.66 -1.98
C ALA A 44 -22.75 9.71 -2.56
N ILE A 45 -21.93 8.69 -2.33
CA ILE A 45 -20.54 8.63 -2.79
C ILE A 45 -20.22 7.22 -3.29
N GLU A 46 -19.30 7.14 -4.25
CA GLU A 46 -18.71 5.88 -4.68
C GLU A 46 -17.40 5.69 -3.93
N VAL A 47 -17.26 4.53 -3.28
CA VAL A 47 -16.06 4.20 -2.51
C VAL A 47 -15.41 2.99 -3.15
N TYR A 48 -14.15 3.16 -3.51
CA TYR A 48 -13.29 2.12 -4.04
C TYR A 48 -12.18 1.85 -3.04
N ILE A 49 -11.94 0.56 -2.78
CA ILE A 49 -10.81 0.11 -1.96
C ILE A 49 -9.83 -0.65 -2.84
N PRO A 50 -8.51 -0.47 -2.65
CA PRO A 50 -7.53 -1.26 -3.37
C PRO A 50 -7.62 -2.72 -2.95
N ASP A 51 -7.21 -3.58 -3.86
CA ASP A 51 -6.98 -4.99 -3.59
C ASP A 51 -5.95 -5.15 -2.47
N ILE A 52 -6.09 -6.22 -1.70
CA ILE A 52 -5.26 -6.42 -0.53
C ILE A 52 -3.78 -6.62 -0.89
N GLU A 53 -3.48 -7.19 -2.06
CA GLU A 53 -2.11 -7.33 -2.56
C GLU A 53 -1.51 -5.97 -2.94
N LEU A 54 -2.31 -5.09 -3.56
CA LEU A 54 -1.90 -3.73 -3.90
C LEU A 54 -1.62 -2.94 -2.61
N LEU A 55 -2.48 -3.10 -1.59
CA LEU A 55 -2.26 -2.53 -0.27
C LEU A 55 -1.01 -3.09 0.41
N ALA A 56 -0.76 -4.39 0.34
CA ALA A 56 0.46 -4.99 0.88
C ALA A 56 1.71 -4.43 0.19
N CYS A 57 1.67 -4.22 -1.12
CA CYS A 57 2.78 -3.61 -1.86
C CYS A 57 3.11 -2.20 -1.34
N THR A 58 2.13 -1.39 -0.91
CA THR A 58 2.42 -0.06 -0.33
C THR A 58 3.32 -0.13 0.91
N LYS A 59 3.25 -1.24 1.65
CA LYS A 59 4.03 -1.47 2.87
C LYS A 59 5.35 -2.16 2.58
N ILE A 60 5.35 -3.10 1.65
CA ILE A 60 6.55 -3.80 1.18
C ILE A 60 7.56 -2.82 0.58
N PHE A 61 7.08 -1.85 -0.20
CA PHE A 61 7.94 -0.85 -0.83
C PHE A 61 8.08 0.45 -0.01
N SER A 62 7.73 0.39 1.28
CA SER A 62 7.92 1.47 2.24
C SER A 62 9.20 1.25 3.05
N SER A 63 9.80 2.34 3.54
CA SER A 63 10.87 2.33 4.55
C SER A 63 10.38 2.77 5.93
N LEU A 64 9.07 2.93 6.11
CA LEU A 64 8.49 3.32 7.40
C LEU A 64 8.38 2.11 8.33
N GLN A 65 8.86 2.28 9.57
CA GLN A 65 8.82 1.24 10.60
C GLN A 65 7.41 0.71 10.88
N LYS A 66 6.38 1.57 10.86
CA LYS A 66 4.99 1.16 11.07
C LYS A 66 4.50 0.17 10.00
N ASP A 67 4.99 0.32 8.77
CA ASP A 67 4.60 -0.55 7.67
C ASP A 67 5.28 -1.91 7.78
N LEU A 68 6.54 -1.94 8.22
CA LEU A 68 7.23 -3.19 8.59
C LEU A 68 6.49 -3.90 9.72
N GLU A 69 6.13 -3.18 10.77
CA GLU A 69 5.38 -3.75 11.89
C GLU A 69 4.03 -4.32 11.45
N ASP A 70 3.34 -3.65 10.52
CA ASP A 70 2.08 -4.17 9.96
C ASP A 70 2.32 -5.48 9.20
N LEU A 71 3.37 -5.57 8.38
CA LEU A 71 3.73 -6.79 7.64
C LEU A 71 4.05 -7.96 8.58
N GLU A 72 4.74 -7.70 9.69
CA GLU A 72 5.15 -8.72 10.65
C GLU A 72 4.03 -9.13 11.61
N LYS A 73 3.27 -8.17 12.14
CA LYS A 73 2.37 -8.39 13.28
C LYS A 73 0.91 -8.63 12.89
N THR A 74 0.49 -8.19 11.70
CA THR A 74 -0.90 -8.38 11.24
C THR A 74 -1.03 -9.63 10.35
N ASN A 75 -2.27 -9.96 10.00
CA ASN A 75 -2.59 -11.02 9.04
C ASN A 75 -2.65 -10.51 7.59
N LEU A 76 -2.18 -9.29 7.29
CA LEU A 76 -2.25 -8.69 5.95
C LEU A 76 -1.73 -9.63 4.85
N LEU A 77 -0.52 -10.18 5.04
CA LEU A 77 0.11 -11.09 4.08
C LEU A 77 -0.57 -12.46 4.01
N GLU A 78 -1.21 -12.90 5.09
CA GLU A 78 -1.94 -14.17 5.14
C GLU A 78 -3.26 -14.12 4.37
N LEU A 79 -3.84 -12.92 4.27
CA LEU A 79 -5.08 -12.65 3.53
C LEU A 79 -4.86 -12.42 2.03
N CYS A 80 -3.61 -12.22 1.60
CA CYS A 80 -3.27 -12.04 0.20
C CYS A 80 -3.33 -13.37 -0.57
N ASP A 81 -3.75 -13.30 -1.83
CA ASP A 81 -3.39 -14.30 -2.82
C ASP A 81 -1.87 -14.28 -3.01
N LYS A 82 -1.20 -15.35 -2.58
CA LYS A 82 0.26 -15.44 -2.59
C LYS A 82 0.85 -15.33 -3.99
N THR A 83 0.20 -15.93 -5.00
CA THR A 83 0.71 -15.92 -6.36
C THR A 83 0.62 -14.51 -6.94
N LYS A 84 -0.55 -13.86 -6.80
CA LYS A 84 -0.75 -12.48 -7.26
C LYS A 84 0.19 -11.51 -6.55
N LEU A 85 0.37 -11.65 -5.23
CA LEU A 85 1.30 -10.81 -4.46
C LEU A 85 2.74 -10.96 -4.95
N LEU A 86 3.21 -12.19 -5.15
CA LEU A 86 4.59 -12.44 -5.61
C LEU A 86 4.83 -11.90 -7.02
N GLU A 87 3.86 -12.03 -7.93
CA GLU A 87 3.92 -11.46 -9.27
C GLU A 87 4.02 -9.93 -9.23
N LEU A 88 3.16 -9.27 -8.46
CA LEU A 88 3.17 -7.81 -8.29
C LEU A 88 4.48 -7.31 -7.65
N VAL A 89 4.94 -7.99 -6.60
CA VAL A 89 6.21 -7.63 -5.95
C VAL A 89 7.36 -7.69 -6.94
N GLU A 90 7.43 -8.75 -7.76
CA GLU A 90 8.55 -8.86 -8.69
C GLU A 90 8.44 -7.91 -9.88
N GLU A 91 7.22 -7.62 -10.34
CA GLU A 91 6.98 -6.57 -11.33
C GLU A 91 7.46 -5.20 -10.83
N TYR A 92 7.01 -4.77 -9.64
CA TYR A 92 7.42 -3.47 -9.09
C TYR A 92 8.90 -3.41 -8.79
N LYS A 93 9.48 -4.49 -8.26
CA LYS A 93 10.92 -4.58 -7.99
C LYS A 93 11.75 -4.51 -9.28
N SER A 94 11.27 -5.05 -10.39
CA SER A 94 11.94 -4.94 -11.70
C SER A 94 11.92 -3.52 -12.28
N ASN A 95 10.91 -2.73 -11.92
CA ASN A 95 10.74 -1.33 -12.32
C ASN A 95 11.30 -0.34 -11.29
N MET A 96 11.84 -0.84 -10.18
CA MET A 96 12.39 -0.03 -9.10
C MET A 96 13.68 0.65 -9.57
N THR A 97 13.64 1.98 -9.66
CA THR A 97 14.79 2.80 -10.11
C THR A 97 15.56 3.46 -8.96
N TRP A 98 15.03 3.39 -7.74
CA TRP A 98 15.71 3.83 -6.52
C TRP A 98 16.46 2.66 -5.86
N ASP A 99 17.39 2.96 -4.96
CA ASP A 99 18.09 1.98 -4.13
C ASP A 99 18.07 2.50 -2.69
N ASP A 100 16.91 2.34 -2.02
CA ASP A 100 16.76 2.67 -0.61
C ASP A 100 17.07 1.42 0.23
N PRO A 101 18.22 1.35 0.92
CA PRO A 101 18.62 0.18 1.69
C PRO A 101 17.70 -0.12 2.88
N PHE A 102 16.84 0.83 3.27
CA PHE A 102 15.87 0.66 4.36
C PHE A 102 14.47 0.25 3.88
N CYS A 103 14.30 0.02 2.57
CA CYS A 103 13.04 -0.45 2.02
C CYS A 103 12.75 -1.89 2.48
N ASN A 104 11.53 -2.14 2.97
CA ASN A 104 11.13 -3.44 3.50
C ASN A 104 11.22 -4.58 2.46
N VAL A 105 11.25 -4.25 1.16
CA VAL A 105 11.41 -5.19 0.06
C VAL A 105 12.69 -6.04 0.20
N HIS A 106 13.73 -5.49 0.84
CA HIS A 106 15.00 -6.18 1.05
C HIS A 106 14.90 -7.28 2.13
N ASP A 107 13.95 -7.16 3.06
CA ASP A 107 13.69 -8.13 4.12
C ASP A 107 12.58 -9.14 3.78
N LEU A 108 11.97 -9.04 2.60
CA LEU A 108 10.84 -9.87 2.17
C LEU A 108 11.07 -11.36 2.33
N SER A 109 12.27 -11.85 1.99
CA SER A 109 12.59 -13.27 2.10
C SER A 109 12.47 -13.79 3.53
N ARG A 110 12.87 -12.98 4.52
CA ARG A 110 12.71 -13.29 5.95
C ARG A 110 11.23 -13.20 6.33
N ILE A 111 10.54 -12.12 5.95
CA ILE A 111 9.13 -11.88 6.30
C ILE A 111 8.24 -13.01 5.75
N PHE A 112 8.45 -13.42 4.51
CA PHE A 112 7.69 -14.50 3.88
C PHE A 112 7.97 -15.86 4.52
N GLN A 113 9.22 -16.15 4.88
CA GLN A 113 9.55 -17.37 5.64
C GLN A 113 8.82 -17.42 6.99
N GLU A 114 8.80 -16.31 7.74
CA GLU A 114 8.10 -16.20 9.02
C GLU A 114 6.58 -16.39 8.88
N LYS A 115 6.01 -15.98 7.73
CA LYS A 115 4.58 -16.09 7.40
C LYS A 115 4.19 -17.38 6.65
N GLY A 116 5.15 -18.24 6.31
CA GLY A 116 4.91 -19.46 5.53
C GLY A 116 4.43 -19.19 4.10
N ILE A 117 4.90 -18.10 3.49
CA ILE A 117 4.67 -17.70 2.09
C ILE A 117 5.81 -18.20 1.22
#